data_AF-A0A4Q7B4B0-F1
#
_entry.id   AF-A0A4Q7B4B0-F1
#
_cell.length_a   1.000
_cell.length_b   1.000
_cell.length_c   1.000
_cell.angle_alpha   90.00
_cell.angle_beta   90.00
_cell.angle_gamma   90.00
#
_symmetry.space_group_name_H-M   'P 1'
#
loop_
_entity.id
_entity.type
_entity.pdbx_description
1 polymer ?
#
loop_
_entity_poly.entity_id
_entity_poly.type
_entity_poly.pdbx_seq_one_letter_code
_entity_poly.pdbx_strand_id
1 'polypeptide(L)'
;RLKREGKCPPDLEHRQVKYKNNVIECDHGKLKRIIRATLGFKSMKTAYATIKGIEVMRALRKGQASSFYYGQPQGEVYLVNRVFGL
;
A
#
# COMPACT_ATOMS: atom_id res chain seq x y z
N ARG A 1 23.10 -0.96 -10.19
CA ARG A 1 22.83 -0.43 -11.55
C ARG A 1 22.22 0.98 -11.45
N LEU A 2 21.08 1.15 -10.80
CA LEU A 2 20.41 2.44 -10.57
C LEU A 2 21.27 3.53 -9.89
N LYS A 3 22.08 3.19 -8.86
CA LYS A 3 23.04 4.13 -8.25
C LYS A 3 24.12 4.63 -9.21
N ARG A 4 24.59 3.77 -10.11
CA ARG A 4 25.56 4.15 -11.17
C ARG A 4 24.91 5.01 -12.25
N GLU A 5 23.61 4.85 -12.46
CA GLU A 5 22.82 5.64 -13.41
C GLU A 5 22.35 6.99 -12.83
N GLY A 6 22.72 7.34 -11.60
CA GLY A 6 22.34 8.61 -10.97
C GLY A 6 20.85 8.74 -10.62
N LYS A 7 20.09 7.65 -10.70
CA LYS A 7 18.63 7.64 -10.46
C LYS A 7 18.25 7.48 -8.99
N CYS A 8 19.24 7.40 -8.11
CA CYS A 8 19.03 7.21 -6.68
C CYS A 8 19.42 8.49 -5.92
N PRO A 9 18.65 8.88 -4.90
CA PRO A 9 19.04 9.94 -3.98
C PRO A 9 20.44 9.69 -3.38
N PRO A 10 21.22 10.74 -3.11
CA PRO A 10 22.59 10.61 -2.60
C PRO A 10 22.66 9.98 -1.20
N ASP A 11 21.60 10.12 -0.41
CA ASP A 11 21.40 9.55 0.93
C ASP A 11 20.86 8.11 0.92
N LEU A 12 20.54 7.55 -0.26
CA LEU A 12 19.99 6.20 -0.35
C LEU A 12 21.02 5.15 0.05
N GLU A 13 20.87 4.53 1.21
CA GLU A 13 21.67 3.37 1.61
C GLU A 13 21.16 2.07 0.98
N HIS A 14 22.06 1.25 0.42
CA HIS A 14 21.71 -0.08 -0.07
C HIS A 14 21.95 -1.11 1.03
N ARG A 15 20.89 -1.58 1.70
CA ARG A 15 21.00 -2.58 2.77
C ARG A 15 20.68 -3.96 2.23
N GLN A 16 21.67 -4.84 2.15
CA GLN A 16 21.48 -6.26 1.79
C GLN A 16 21.17 -7.14 3.01
N VAL A 17 20.41 -6.61 3.96
CA VAL A 17 20.12 -7.32 5.20
C VAL A 17 18.88 -8.18 4.98
N LYS A 18 19.06 -9.50 4.93
CA LYS A 18 18.00 -10.48 4.59
C LYS A 18 16.71 -10.27 5.38
N TYR A 19 16.77 -10.01 6.69
CA TYR A 19 15.55 -9.83 7.49
C TYR A 19 14.77 -8.56 7.12
N LYS A 20 15.45 -7.47 6.74
CA LYS A 20 14.79 -6.22 6.30
C LYS A 20 14.10 -6.42 4.95
N ASN A 21 14.73 -7.18 4.04
CA ASN A 21 14.12 -7.56 2.77
C ASN A 21 12.90 -8.46 2.98
N ASN A 22 12.99 -9.45 3.87
CA ASN A 22 11.88 -10.34 4.18
C ASN A 22 10.64 -9.58 4.68
N VAL A 23 10.80 -8.51 5.47
CA VAL A 23 9.66 -7.70 5.94
C VAL A 23 8.94 -7.02 4.77
N ILE A 24 9.70 -6.39 3.87
CA ILE A 24 9.15 -5.75 2.67
C ILE A 24 8.48 -6.80 1.78
N GLU A 25 9.18 -7.90 1.48
CA GLU A 25 8.68 -8.99 0.64
C GLU A 25 7.43 -9.67 1.22
N CYS A 26 7.36 -9.87 2.55
CA CYS A 26 6.18 -10.41 3.22
C CYS A 26 4.95 -9.50 3.05
N ASP A 27 5.15 -8.18 3.11
CA ASP A 27 4.06 -7.23 2.91
C ASP A 27 3.51 -7.31 1.48
N HIS A 28 4.42 -7.35 0.49
CA HIS A 28 4.05 -7.51 -0.92
C HIS A 28 3.44 -8.88 -1.24
N GLY A 29 3.83 -9.94 -0.53
CA GLY A 29 3.33 -11.30 -0.77
C GLY A 29 1.80 -11.40 -0.64
N LYS A 30 1.21 -10.70 0.34
CA LYS A 30 -0.25 -10.67 0.54
C LYS A 30 -0.96 -9.97 -0.61
N LEU A 31 -0.43 -8.83 -1.05
CA LEU A 31 -0.97 -8.08 -2.19
C LEU A 31 -0.86 -8.89 -3.49
N LYS A 32 0.30 -9.48 -3.76
CA LYS A 32 0.53 -10.36 -4.92
C LYS A 32 -0.44 -11.54 -4.94
N ARG A 33 -0.77 -12.13 -3.78
CA ARG A 33 -1.73 -13.25 -3.72
C ARG A 33 -3.14 -12.84 -4.17
N ILE A 34 -3.61 -11.66 -3.74
CA ILE A 34 -4.92 -11.12 -4.15
C ILE A 34 -4.92 -10.77 -5.65
N ILE A 35 -3.85 -10.12 -6.11
CA ILE A 35 -3.70 -9.75 -7.53
C ILE A 35 -3.60 -10.98 -8.43
N ARG A 36 -2.94 -12.07 -8.00
CA ARG A 36 -2.82 -13.31 -8.79
C ARG A 36 -4.14 -14.07 -8.91
N ALA A 37 -5.04 -13.93 -7.94
CA ALA A 37 -6.36 -14.55 -7.99
C ALA A 37 -7.31 -13.81 -8.95
N THR A 38 -7.08 -12.52 -9.18
CA THR A 38 -7.69 -11.78 -10.27
C THR A 38 -6.85 -12.03 -11.53
N LEU A 39 -7.44 -12.17 -12.72
CA LEU A 39 -6.73 -12.49 -13.98
C LEU A 39 -5.80 -11.35 -14.48
N GLY A 40 -5.19 -10.60 -13.56
CA GLY A 40 -4.49 -9.34 -13.80
C GLY A 40 -5.44 -8.15 -13.92
N PHE A 41 -4.84 -6.97 -14.07
CA PHE A 41 -5.56 -5.72 -14.32
C PHE A 41 -5.61 -5.43 -15.81
N LYS A 42 -6.77 -5.06 -16.33
CA LYS A 42 -6.96 -4.70 -17.75
C LYS A 42 -6.44 -3.30 -18.09
N SER A 43 -6.24 -2.43 -17.10
CA SER A 43 -5.70 -1.08 -17.29
C SER A 43 -5.00 -0.54 -16.04
N MET A 44 -4.11 0.44 -16.22
CA MET A 44 -3.43 1.09 -15.08
C MET A 44 -4.41 1.81 -14.15
N LYS A 45 -5.48 2.40 -14.70
CA LYS A 45 -6.54 3.06 -13.90
C LYS A 45 -7.23 2.08 -12.95
N THR A 46 -7.57 0.88 -13.44
CA THR A 46 -8.21 -0.16 -12.62
C THR A 46 -7.24 -0.79 -11.63
N ALA A 47 -5.97 -0.98 -12.02
CA ALA A 47 -4.91 -1.40 -11.12
C ALA A 47 -4.75 -0.44 -9.93
N TYR A 48 -4.64 0.85 -10.21
CA TYR A 48 -4.44 1.87 -9.19
C TYR A 48 -5.62 1.95 -8.22
N ALA A 49 -6.86 1.98 -8.73
CA ALA A 49 -8.06 1.99 -7.89
C ALA A 49 -8.15 0.75 -6.99
N THR A 50 -7.81 -0.43 -7.54
CA THR A 50 -7.88 -1.69 -6.80
C THR A 50 -6.81 -1.77 -5.71
N ILE A 51 -5.56 -1.42 -6.02
CA ILE A 51 -4.47 -1.41 -5.05
C ILE A 51 -4.79 -0.41 -3.92
N LYS A 52 -5.23 0.80 -4.27
CA LYS A 52 -5.65 1.82 -3.30
C LYS A 52 -6.77 1.31 -2.39
N GLY A 53 -7.79 0.64 -2.93
CA GLY A 53 -8.86 0.03 -2.14
C GLY A 53 -8.37 -1.06 -1.19
N ILE A 54 -7.48 -1.94 -1.65
CA ILE A 54 -6.89 -3.00 -0.81
C ILE A 54 -6.11 -2.37 0.36
N GLU A 55 -5.36 -1.30 0.13
CA GLU A 55 -4.61 -0.59 1.17
C GLU A 55 -5.53 0.05 2.21
N VAL A 56 -6.60 0.73 1.78
CA VAL A 56 -7.60 1.32 2.70
C VAL A 56 -8.26 0.25 3.55
N MET A 57 -8.73 -0.84 2.94
CA MET A 57 -9.37 -1.93 3.66
C MET A 57 -8.42 -2.59 4.67
N ARG A 58 -7.13 -2.67 4.33
CA ARG A 58 -6.10 -3.20 5.23
C ARG A 58 -5.80 -2.26 6.40
N ALA A 59 -5.78 -0.94 6.15
CA ALA A 59 -5.58 0.06 7.19
C ALA A 59 -6.75 0.08 8.19
N LEU A 60 -7.99 0.01 7.68
CA LEU A 60 -9.20 -0.14 8.49
C LEU A 60 -9.13 -1.41 9.35
N ARG A 61 -8.87 -2.57 8.73
CA ARG A 61 -8.79 -3.86 9.44
C ARG A 61 -7.71 -3.89 10.54
N LYS A 62 -6.62 -3.14 10.36
CA LYS A 62 -5.54 -3.03 11.35
C LYS A 62 -5.84 -2.03 12.47
N GLY A 63 -6.94 -1.31 12.41
CA GLY A 63 -7.24 -0.22 13.34
C GLY A 63 -6.29 0.97 13.17
N GLN A 64 -5.59 1.10 12.03
CA GLN A 64 -4.76 2.27 11.73
C GLN A 64 -5.62 3.52 11.50
N ALA A 65 -6.92 3.32 11.26
CA ALA A 65 -7.90 4.39 11.25
C ALA A 65 -8.39 4.80 12.65
N SER A 66 -7.82 4.24 13.72
CA SER A 66 -8.24 4.54 15.10
C SER A 66 -8.22 6.01 15.47
N SER A 67 -7.23 6.75 14.97
CA SER A 67 -7.14 8.20 15.13
C SER A 67 -8.33 8.95 14.51
N PHE A 68 -9.03 8.37 13.53
CA PHE A 68 -10.23 8.97 12.93
C PHE A 68 -11.53 8.61 13.67
N TYR A 69 -11.49 7.67 14.63
CA TYR A 69 -12.68 7.30 15.42
C TYR A 69 -12.92 8.19 16.64
N TYR A 70 -11.90 8.89 17.15
CA TYR A 70 -12.03 9.76 18.33
C TYR A 70 -13.02 10.90 18.07
N GLY A 71 -14.26 10.70 18.52
CA GLY A 71 -15.37 11.65 18.37
C GLY A 71 -16.21 11.50 17.09
N GLN A 72 -15.89 10.56 16.20
CA GLN A 72 -16.66 10.33 14.97
C GLN A 72 -17.03 8.84 14.79
N PRO A 73 -18.31 8.46 15.01
CA PRO A 73 -18.83 7.14 14.70
C PRO A 73 -18.67 6.74 13.22
N GLN A 74 -18.42 7.72 12.34
CA GLN A 74 -18.31 7.59 10.89
C GLN A 74 -16.85 7.71 10.38
N GLY A 75 -15.84 7.58 11.24
CA GLY A 75 -14.42 7.75 10.86
C GLY A 75 -13.97 6.92 9.65
N GLU A 76 -14.54 5.72 9.45
CA GLU A 76 -14.27 4.88 8.25
C GLU A 76 -14.81 5.50 6.97
N VAL A 77 -16.04 6.02 7.03
CA VAL A 77 -16.71 6.66 5.90
C VAL A 77 -15.94 7.90 5.48
N TYR A 78 -15.49 8.70 6.46
CA TYR A 78 -14.66 9.87 6.19
C TYR A 78 -13.33 9.51 5.52
N LEU A 79 -12.66 8.45 5.99
CA LEU A 79 -11.42 7.97 5.39
C LEU A 79 -11.62 7.52 3.93
N VAL A 80 -12.69 6.77 3.66
CA VAL A 80 -13.03 6.31 2.31
C VAL A 80 -13.33 7.49 1.40
N ASN A 81 -14.20 8.41 1.81
CA ASN A 81 -14.53 9.60 1.00
C ASN A 81 -13.30 10.46 0.72
N ARG A 82 -12.41 10.62 1.70
CA ARG A 82 -11.14 11.36 1.50
C ARG A 82 -10.19 10.67 0.53
N VAL A 83 -10.07 9.34 0.58
CA VAL A 83 -9.13 8.59 -0.27
C VAL A 83 -9.62 8.47 -1.71
N PHE A 84 -10.94 8.43 -1.91
CA PHE A 84 -11.57 8.26 -3.21
C PHE A 84 -12.17 9.54 -3.80
N GLY A 85 -12.25 10.63 -3.04
CA GLY A 85 -12.84 11.90 -3.48
C GLY A 85 -14.35 11.80 -3.76
N LEU A 86 -15.05 11.02 -2.94
CA LEU A 86 -16.50 10.79 -3.03
C LEU A 86 -17.30 11.84 -2.25
#